data_AF-A0A1L9VXM9-F1
#
_entry.id   AF-A0A1L9VXM9-F1
#
_cell.length_a   1.000
_cell.length_b   1.000
_cell.length_c   1.000
_cell.angle_alpha   90.00
_cell.angle_beta   90.00
_cell.angle_gamma   90.00
#
_symmetry.space_group_name_H-M   'P 1'
#
loop_
_entity.id
_entity.type
_entity.pdbx_description
1 polymer ?
#
loop_
_entity_poly.entity_id
_entity_poly.type
_entity_poly.pdbx_seq_one_letter_code
_entity_poly.pdbx_strand_id
1 'polypeptide(L)'
;MLFFPKRALQLMKSNYPKDESLVARLLTHIMLRIDNPDVDMDLVGDILNAKISHYAREIADAPTRSLPATRMDTCNESLILLSTITASHNQQALSVFACLPAILQMFNVIEIPSPPLRFPVLALVSTLVFLVHPDTSKTLFPHSANQGIVDRLVHVLDLAVQSYTNDELDYHGPPLIRLLKVAQIVPLHARAHLQNLLLPTDQDREDILGTGDSLSVSELRLSVSIAADRLRVLIPALLFELSDNDPQLLMQNVGYGYVSGFLQVLGVPLTSSA
;
A
#
# COMPACT_ATOMS: atom_id res chain seq x y z
N MET A 1 26.82 -16.89 22.51
CA MET A 1 25.87 -17.95 22.10
C MET A 1 24.45 -17.46 22.40
N LEU A 2 23.77 -16.89 21.41
CA LEU A 2 22.39 -16.42 21.57
C LEU A 2 21.45 -17.61 21.28
N PHE A 3 20.93 -18.26 22.32
CA PHE A 3 19.86 -19.28 22.23
C PHE A 3 18.48 -18.70 21.84
N PHE A 4 18.44 -17.40 21.62
CA PHE A 4 17.26 -16.60 21.41
C PHE A 4 16.47 -16.93 20.13
N PRO A 5 17.08 -17.19 18.96
CA PRO A 5 16.35 -17.43 17.72
C PRO A 5 15.46 -18.67 17.79
N LYS A 6 15.99 -19.78 18.33
CA LYS A 6 15.25 -21.05 18.43
C LYS A 6 14.05 -20.96 19.37
N ARG A 7 14.19 -20.26 20.51
CA ARG A 7 13.09 -20.08 21.45
C ARG A 7 12.03 -19.13 20.90
N ALA A 8 12.44 -18.06 20.22
CA ALA A 8 11.52 -17.15 19.53
C ALA A 8 10.68 -17.90 18.49
N LEU A 9 11.32 -18.73 17.64
CA LEU A 9 10.61 -19.53 16.63
C LEU A 9 9.61 -20.53 17.26
N GLN A 10 9.93 -21.14 18.40
CA GLN A 10 8.99 -22.00 19.12
C GLN A 10 7.77 -21.22 19.65
N LEU A 11 8.00 -20.04 20.21
CA LEU A 11 6.94 -19.19 20.75
C LEU A 11 6.05 -18.60 19.62
N MET A 12 6.63 -18.29 18.46
CA MET A 12 5.88 -17.86 17.28
C MET A 12 4.96 -18.94 16.72
N LYS A 13 5.37 -20.22 16.83
CA LYS A 13 4.52 -21.37 16.49
C LYS A 13 3.42 -21.64 17.53
N SER A 14 3.50 -21.04 18.72
CA SER A 14 2.47 -21.22 19.74
C SER A 14 1.12 -20.66 19.26
N ASN A 15 0.02 -21.17 19.79
CA ASN A 15 -1.32 -20.63 19.53
C ASN A 15 -1.73 -19.55 20.54
N TYR A 16 -0.80 -19.10 21.38
CA TYR A 16 -1.04 -18.04 22.35
C TYR A 16 -0.83 -16.67 21.70
N PRO A 17 -1.88 -15.83 21.56
CA PRO A 17 -1.78 -14.56 20.83
C PRO A 17 -0.71 -13.60 21.40
N LYS A 18 -0.54 -13.60 22.72
CA LYS A 18 0.46 -12.74 23.40
C LYS A 18 1.89 -13.13 23.04
N ASP A 19 2.18 -14.43 23.00
CA ASP A 19 3.52 -14.94 22.69
C ASP A 19 3.86 -14.63 21.22
N GLU A 20 2.90 -14.87 20.32
CA GLU A 20 3.05 -14.56 18.90
C GLU A 20 3.28 -13.07 18.65
N SER A 21 2.43 -12.20 19.23
CA SER A 21 2.54 -10.74 19.09
C SER A 21 3.88 -10.22 19.64
N LEU A 22 4.30 -10.69 20.80
CA LEU A 22 5.54 -10.26 21.44
C LEU A 22 6.76 -10.70 20.62
N VAL A 23 6.78 -11.95 20.14
CA VAL A 23 7.86 -12.45 19.30
C VAL A 23 7.91 -11.70 17.97
N ALA A 24 6.76 -11.44 17.34
CA ALA A 24 6.70 -10.71 16.09
C ALA A 24 7.31 -9.31 16.22
N ARG A 25 6.92 -8.54 17.26
CA ARG A 25 7.52 -7.22 17.57
C ARG A 25 9.02 -7.30 17.80
N LEU A 26 9.44 -8.29 18.58
CA LEU A 26 10.84 -8.48 18.95
C LEU A 26 11.70 -8.78 17.73
N LEU A 27 11.24 -9.67 16.85
CA LEU A 27 11.89 -9.97 15.59
C LEU A 27 11.91 -8.73 14.70
N THR A 28 10.82 -7.97 14.58
CA THR A 28 10.79 -6.71 13.82
C THR A 28 11.87 -5.74 14.30
N HIS A 29 11.99 -5.52 15.61
CA HIS A 29 13.01 -4.65 16.17
C HIS A 29 14.44 -5.15 15.92
N ILE A 30 14.65 -6.47 15.92
CA ILE A 30 15.95 -7.07 15.61
C ILE A 30 16.29 -6.84 14.13
N MET A 31 15.36 -7.14 13.23
CA MET A 31 15.54 -7.00 11.77
C MET A 31 15.81 -5.56 11.34
N LEU A 32 15.27 -4.58 12.08
CA LEU A 32 15.51 -3.16 11.81
C LEU A 32 16.85 -2.63 12.35
N ARG A 33 17.54 -3.36 13.23
CA ARG A 33 18.73 -2.87 13.94
C ARG A 33 19.99 -3.69 13.73
N ILE A 34 19.85 -4.96 13.35
CA ILE A 34 20.96 -5.89 13.21
C ILE A 34 21.05 -6.32 11.75
N ASP A 35 22.16 -5.99 11.11
CA ASP A 35 22.50 -6.49 9.79
C ASP A 35 22.88 -7.97 9.91
N ASN A 36 22.15 -8.86 9.22
CA ASN A 36 22.28 -10.33 9.24
C ASN A 36 22.07 -10.97 10.63
N PRO A 37 20.84 -10.96 11.15
CA PRO A 37 20.52 -11.67 12.38
C PRO A 37 20.69 -13.19 12.17
N ASP A 38 21.17 -13.90 13.21
CA ASP A 38 21.27 -15.36 13.24
C ASP A 38 19.87 -16.00 13.40
N VAL A 39 19.00 -15.79 12.41
CA VAL A 39 17.62 -16.24 12.37
C VAL A 39 17.37 -16.93 11.03
N ASP A 40 16.78 -18.11 11.08
CA ASP A 40 16.36 -18.85 9.90
C ASP A 40 15.15 -18.16 9.24
N MET A 41 15.44 -17.35 8.21
CA MET A 41 14.44 -16.51 7.55
C MET A 41 13.42 -17.30 6.74
N ASP A 42 13.81 -18.45 6.19
CA ASP A 42 12.90 -19.34 5.46
C ASP A 42 11.86 -19.91 6.43
N LEU A 43 12.32 -20.38 7.59
CA LEU A 43 11.43 -20.88 8.62
C LEU A 43 10.51 -19.81 9.21
N VAL A 44 10.98 -18.56 9.37
CA VAL A 44 10.12 -17.43 9.76
C VAL A 44 9.06 -17.18 8.69
N GLY A 45 9.44 -17.18 7.41
CA GLY A 45 8.54 -17.04 6.27
C GLY A 45 7.44 -18.10 6.27
N ASP A 46 7.80 -19.37 6.44
CA ASP A 46 6.84 -20.48 6.50
C ASP A 46 5.84 -20.36 7.66
N ILE A 47 6.31 -19.95 8.84
CA ILE A 47 5.45 -19.72 10.00
C ILE A 47 4.48 -18.57 9.71
N LEU A 48 4.98 -17.44 9.20
CA LEU A 48 4.16 -16.28 8.84
C LEU A 48 3.11 -16.63 7.79
N ASN A 49 3.48 -17.38 6.75
CA ASN A 49 2.56 -17.83 5.72
C ASN A 49 1.41 -18.64 6.30
N ALA A 50 1.72 -19.62 7.17
CA ALA A 50 0.71 -20.46 7.80
C ALA A 50 -0.24 -19.64 8.69
N LYS A 51 0.31 -18.69 9.46
CA LYS A 51 -0.46 -17.81 10.35
C LYS A 51 -1.34 -16.83 9.58
N ILE A 52 -0.80 -16.13 8.59
CA ILE A 52 -1.54 -15.19 7.74
C ILE A 52 -2.66 -15.90 6.98
N SER A 53 -2.39 -17.11 6.45
CA SER A 53 -3.41 -17.93 5.80
C SER A 53 -4.50 -18.42 6.77
N HIS A 54 -4.18 -18.56 8.05
CA HIS A 54 -5.17 -18.85 9.08
C HIS A 54 -6.02 -17.62 9.40
N TYR A 55 -5.41 -16.45 9.60
CA TYR A 55 -6.12 -15.19 9.83
C TYR A 55 -7.06 -14.84 8.67
N ALA A 56 -6.63 -15.03 7.42
CA ALA A 56 -7.45 -14.79 6.25
C ALA A 56 -8.73 -15.65 6.24
N ARG A 57 -8.62 -16.93 6.63
CA ARG A 57 -9.77 -17.82 6.76
C ARG A 57 -10.68 -17.40 7.92
N GLU A 58 -10.12 -17.11 9.09
CA GLU A 58 -10.91 -16.65 10.24
C GLU A 58 -11.71 -15.36 9.92
N ILE A 59 -11.10 -14.39 9.22
CA ILE A 59 -11.78 -13.16 8.78
C ILE A 59 -12.87 -13.49 7.75
N ALA A 60 -12.60 -14.39 6.80
CA ALA A 60 -13.55 -14.79 5.77
C ALA A 60 -14.73 -15.59 6.32
N ASP A 61 -14.54 -16.33 7.41
CA ASP A 61 -15.61 -17.07 8.07
C ASP A 61 -16.37 -16.22 9.11
N ALA A 62 -15.75 -15.13 9.60
CA ALA A 62 -16.37 -14.23 10.56
C ALA A 62 -17.55 -13.45 9.93
N PRO A 63 -18.73 -13.42 10.58
CA PRO A 63 -19.89 -12.68 10.07
C PRO A 63 -19.63 -11.17 9.99
N THR A 64 -18.84 -10.64 10.92
CA THR A 64 -18.45 -9.22 10.99
C THR A 64 -17.25 -8.88 10.12
N ARG A 65 -16.69 -9.84 9.37
CA ARG A 65 -15.47 -9.64 8.55
C ARG A 65 -14.31 -9.02 9.34
N SER A 66 -14.22 -9.35 10.62
CA SER A 66 -13.24 -8.81 11.54
C SER A 66 -12.90 -9.85 12.61
N LEU A 67 -11.70 -9.72 13.19
CA LEU A 67 -11.23 -10.58 14.29
C LEU A 67 -11.47 -9.88 15.64
N PRO A 68 -11.55 -10.65 16.75
CA PRO A 68 -11.44 -10.08 18.08
C PRO A 68 -10.17 -9.24 18.22
N ALA A 69 -10.23 -8.13 18.97
CA ALA A 69 -9.16 -7.14 19.07
C ALA A 69 -7.76 -7.75 19.29
N THR A 70 -7.60 -8.65 20.27
CA THR A 70 -6.31 -9.30 20.54
C THR A 70 -5.80 -10.15 19.38
N ARG A 71 -6.70 -10.81 18.64
CA ARG A 71 -6.34 -11.60 17.45
C ARG A 71 -5.98 -10.70 16.29
N MET A 72 -6.71 -9.59 16.11
CA MET A 72 -6.39 -8.58 15.10
C MET A 72 -5.03 -7.94 15.36
N ASP A 73 -4.73 -7.58 16.60
CA ASP A 73 -3.41 -7.03 16.99
C ASP A 73 -2.28 -8.02 16.65
N THR A 74 -2.49 -9.31 16.94
CA THR A 74 -1.50 -10.35 16.63
C THR A 74 -1.28 -10.51 15.11
N CYS A 75 -2.36 -10.46 14.33
CA CYS A 75 -2.29 -10.44 12.87
C CYS A 75 -1.51 -9.22 12.36
N ASN A 76 -1.79 -8.03 12.91
CA ASN A 76 -1.09 -6.80 12.55
C ASN A 76 0.43 -6.89 12.81
N GLU A 77 0.85 -7.42 13.96
CA GLU A 77 2.28 -7.61 14.24
C GLU A 77 2.95 -8.59 13.27
N SER A 78 2.22 -9.62 12.85
CA SER A 78 2.70 -10.59 11.86
C SER A 78 2.86 -9.96 10.48
N LEU A 79 1.91 -9.11 10.07
CA LEU A 79 1.98 -8.33 8.82
C LEU A 79 3.12 -7.31 8.84
N ILE A 80 3.35 -6.63 9.97
CA ILE A 80 4.47 -5.70 10.15
C ILE A 80 5.80 -6.45 10.05
N LEU A 81 5.94 -7.58 10.74
CA LEU A 81 7.15 -8.40 10.65
C LEU A 81 7.40 -8.84 9.21
N LEU A 82 6.37 -9.35 8.53
CA LEU A 82 6.46 -9.76 7.13
C LEU A 82 6.92 -8.60 6.23
N SER A 83 6.31 -7.42 6.37
CA SER A 83 6.70 -6.23 5.59
C SER A 83 8.16 -5.84 5.82
N THR A 84 8.62 -5.95 7.06
CA THR A 84 10.01 -5.65 7.47
C THR A 84 10.99 -6.65 6.86
N ILE A 85 10.67 -7.94 6.93
CA ILE A 85 11.50 -9.00 6.34
C ILE A 85 11.62 -8.79 4.83
N THR A 86 10.49 -8.52 4.17
CA THR A 86 10.43 -8.32 2.72
C THR A 86 11.20 -7.08 2.29
N ALA A 87 11.11 -5.99 3.06
CA ALA A 87 11.85 -4.75 2.80
C ALA A 87 13.37 -4.93 2.93
N SER A 88 13.82 -5.69 3.95
CA SER A 88 15.26 -5.84 4.25
C SER A 88 15.95 -6.95 3.47
N HIS A 89 15.24 -8.01 3.05
CA HIS A 89 15.83 -9.25 2.50
C HIS A 89 15.26 -9.63 1.13
N ASN A 90 15.11 -8.64 0.25
CA ASN A 90 14.39 -8.63 -1.03
C ASN A 90 14.74 -9.75 -2.06
N GLN A 91 15.67 -10.67 -1.74
CA GLN A 91 16.12 -11.74 -2.65
C GLN A 91 16.08 -13.16 -2.07
N GLN A 92 15.85 -13.35 -0.76
CA GLN A 92 16.11 -14.65 -0.13
C GLN A 92 14.87 -15.50 0.18
N ALA A 93 13.68 -14.92 0.34
CA ALA A 93 12.52 -15.69 0.78
C ALA A 93 11.42 -15.79 -0.29
N LEU A 94 11.58 -16.68 -1.26
CA LEU A 94 10.48 -17.06 -2.17
C LEU A 94 9.23 -17.54 -1.39
N SER A 95 9.44 -18.09 -0.20
CA SER A 95 8.37 -18.47 0.73
C SER A 95 7.51 -17.26 1.13
N VAL A 96 8.08 -16.08 1.35
CA VAL A 96 7.36 -14.87 1.80
C VAL A 96 6.28 -14.42 0.81
N PHE A 97 6.42 -14.72 -0.48
CA PHE A 97 5.39 -14.39 -1.47
C PHE A 97 4.17 -15.32 -1.43
N ALA A 98 4.25 -16.47 -0.75
CA ALA A 98 3.15 -17.44 -0.67
C ALA A 98 1.94 -16.92 0.12
N CYS A 99 2.12 -15.94 1.02
CA CYS A 99 1.02 -15.34 1.78
C CYS A 99 0.20 -14.32 0.97
N LEU A 100 0.64 -13.96 -0.24
CA LEU A 100 0.01 -12.90 -1.02
C LEU A 100 -1.50 -13.11 -1.25
N PRO A 101 -1.99 -14.29 -1.68
CA PRO A 101 -3.43 -14.50 -1.88
C PRO A 101 -4.24 -14.31 -0.59
N ALA A 102 -3.69 -14.72 0.56
CA ALA A 102 -4.32 -14.56 1.87
C ALA A 102 -4.41 -13.08 2.27
N ILE A 103 -3.37 -12.29 1.99
CA ILE A 103 -3.37 -10.83 2.25
C ILE A 103 -4.39 -10.12 1.37
N LEU A 104 -4.46 -10.46 0.08
CA LEU A 104 -5.45 -9.89 -0.84
C LEU A 104 -6.87 -10.26 -0.42
N GLN A 105 -7.09 -11.50 0.00
CA GLN A 105 -8.38 -11.94 0.55
C GLN A 105 -8.76 -11.12 1.77
N MET A 106 -7.87 -10.97 2.76
CA MET A 106 -8.10 -10.14 3.94
C MET A 106 -8.40 -8.71 3.56
N PHE A 107 -7.56 -8.11 2.72
CA PHE A 107 -7.76 -6.75 2.24
C PHE A 107 -9.12 -6.59 1.56
N ASN A 108 -9.59 -7.58 0.80
CA ASN A 108 -10.86 -7.49 0.07
C ASN A 108 -12.13 -7.71 0.92
N VAL A 109 -12.02 -8.26 2.13
CA VAL A 109 -13.22 -8.54 2.96
C VAL A 109 -13.28 -7.70 4.23
N ILE A 110 -12.15 -7.23 4.75
CA ILE A 110 -12.09 -6.57 6.07
C ILE A 110 -12.94 -5.30 6.10
N GLU A 111 -13.45 -4.91 7.26
CA GLU A 111 -14.11 -3.60 7.39
C GLU A 111 -13.06 -2.47 7.34
N ILE A 112 -13.34 -1.40 6.59
CA ILE A 112 -12.46 -0.22 6.54
C ILE A 112 -12.75 0.62 7.79
N PRO A 113 -11.79 0.82 8.70
CA PRO A 113 -12.02 1.60 9.90
C PRO A 113 -12.22 3.08 9.56
N SER A 114 -12.78 3.85 10.48
CA SER A 114 -12.71 5.31 10.44
C SER A 114 -11.78 5.80 11.56
N PRO A 115 -10.63 6.42 11.24
CA PRO A 115 -10.17 6.80 9.90
C PRO A 115 -9.51 5.63 9.10
N PRO A 116 -9.52 5.67 7.75
CA PRO A 116 -9.34 4.50 6.88
C PRO A 116 -7.92 3.95 6.73
N LEU A 117 -6.89 4.75 7.05
CA LEU A 117 -5.49 4.33 7.05
C LEU A 117 -4.99 4.00 8.45
N ARG A 118 -5.86 3.38 9.26
CA ARG A 118 -5.51 2.79 10.55
C ARG A 118 -5.36 1.28 10.42
N PHE A 119 -4.83 0.65 11.47
CA PHE A 119 -4.89 -0.81 11.57
C PHE A 119 -6.34 -1.28 11.51
N PRO A 120 -6.64 -2.36 10.77
CA PRO A 120 -5.70 -3.27 10.09
C PRO A 120 -5.33 -2.88 8.65
N VAL A 121 -6.07 -1.96 8.03
CA VAL A 121 -5.88 -1.55 6.62
C VAL A 121 -4.46 -1.03 6.37
N LEU A 122 -3.92 -0.22 7.27
CA LEU A 122 -2.54 0.31 7.15
C LEU A 122 -1.49 -0.80 7.05
N ALA A 123 -1.62 -1.86 7.87
CA ALA A 123 -0.69 -2.99 7.84
C ALA A 123 -0.79 -3.72 6.51
N LEU A 124 -2.00 -4.03 6.06
CA LEU A 124 -2.25 -4.73 4.80
C LEU A 124 -1.68 -3.96 3.61
N VAL A 125 -1.99 -2.66 3.49
CA VAL A 125 -1.48 -1.82 2.40
C VAL A 125 0.05 -1.75 2.45
N SER A 126 0.64 -1.54 3.63
CA SER A 126 2.10 -1.46 3.79
C SER A 126 2.78 -2.78 3.41
N THR A 127 2.23 -3.91 3.84
CA THR A 127 2.77 -5.24 3.48
C THR A 127 2.64 -5.50 1.99
N LEU A 128 1.50 -5.18 1.37
CA LEU A 128 1.29 -5.36 -0.07
C LEU A 128 2.34 -4.60 -0.88
N VAL A 129 2.68 -3.35 -0.51
CA VAL A 129 3.71 -2.57 -1.21
C VAL A 129 5.04 -3.32 -1.34
N PHE A 130 5.45 -4.06 -0.30
CA PHE A 130 6.70 -4.82 -0.34
C PHE A 130 6.59 -6.18 -1.03
N LEU A 131 5.39 -6.77 -1.06
CA LEU A 131 5.14 -8.04 -1.76
C LEU A 131 4.96 -7.88 -3.27
N VAL A 132 4.84 -6.64 -3.75
CA VAL A 132 4.87 -6.33 -5.18
C VAL A 132 6.27 -6.60 -5.73
N HIS A 133 6.35 -7.58 -6.61
CA HIS A 133 7.50 -7.89 -7.44
C HIS A 133 7.01 -8.12 -8.88
N PRO A 134 7.83 -7.91 -9.93
CA PRO A 134 7.49 -8.28 -11.30
C PRO A 134 6.92 -9.70 -11.42
N ASP A 135 7.44 -10.65 -10.63
CA ASP A 135 6.99 -12.05 -10.63
C ASP A 135 5.63 -12.26 -9.95
N THR A 136 5.27 -11.41 -8.98
CA THR A 136 4.00 -11.52 -8.21
C THR A 136 2.91 -10.58 -8.73
N SER A 137 3.27 -9.65 -9.60
CA SER A 137 2.37 -8.66 -10.21
C SER A 137 1.15 -9.29 -10.91
N LYS A 138 1.34 -10.42 -11.60
CA LYS A 138 0.25 -11.18 -12.25
C LYS A 138 -0.71 -11.83 -11.24
N THR A 139 -0.21 -12.16 -10.06
CA THR A 139 -1.01 -12.72 -8.95
C THR A 139 -1.75 -11.62 -8.18
N LEU A 140 -1.11 -10.45 -8.02
CA LEU A 140 -1.71 -9.25 -7.44
C LEU A 140 -2.87 -8.71 -8.27
N PHE A 141 -2.77 -8.82 -9.60
CA PHE A 141 -3.76 -8.30 -10.54
C PHE A 141 -3.99 -9.31 -11.69
N PRO A 142 -4.69 -10.43 -11.46
CA PRO A 142 -5.09 -11.36 -12.50
C PRO A 142 -6.09 -10.72 -13.46
N HIS A 143 -6.01 -11.08 -14.74
CA HIS A 143 -6.61 -10.37 -15.87
C HIS A 143 -8.15 -10.27 -15.86
N SER A 144 -8.85 -11.07 -15.06
CA SER A 144 -10.32 -11.21 -15.16
C SER A 144 -11.10 -10.88 -13.88
N ALA A 145 -10.46 -10.60 -12.74
CA ALA A 145 -11.15 -10.58 -11.44
C ALA A 145 -10.84 -9.38 -10.52
N ASN A 146 -9.82 -8.55 -10.79
CA ASN A 146 -9.29 -7.60 -9.80
C ASN A 146 -9.64 -6.12 -10.01
N GLN A 147 -10.68 -5.78 -10.77
CA GLN A 147 -11.31 -4.45 -10.64
C GLN A 147 -11.62 -4.17 -9.16
N GLY A 148 -12.13 -5.16 -8.43
CA GLY A 148 -12.46 -5.02 -7.01
C GLY A 148 -11.30 -4.60 -6.09
N ILE A 149 -10.05 -5.04 -6.34
CA ILE A 149 -8.91 -4.62 -5.50
C ILE A 149 -8.52 -3.18 -5.81
N VAL A 150 -8.46 -2.83 -7.10
CA VAL A 150 -8.16 -1.46 -7.54
C VAL A 150 -9.23 -0.50 -7.06
N ASP A 151 -10.51 -0.82 -7.27
CA ASP A 151 -11.66 -0.06 -6.79
C ASP A 151 -11.59 0.14 -5.29
N ARG A 152 -11.22 -0.92 -4.56
CA ARG A 152 -11.11 -0.85 -3.11
C ARG A 152 -9.92 0.00 -2.64
N LEU A 153 -8.79 -0.01 -3.34
CA LEU A 153 -7.66 0.89 -3.05
C LEU A 153 -8.04 2.35 -3.29
N VAL A 154 -8.72 2.63 -4.40
CA VAL A 154 -9.24 3.97 -4.72
C VAL A 154 -10.29 4.41 -3.69
N HIS A 155 -11.19 3.51 -3.28
CA HIS A 155 -12.16 3.80 -2.23
C HIS A 155 -11.51 4.11 -0.87
N VAL A 156 -10.45 3.39 -0.49
CA VAL A 156 -9.67 3.70 0.72
C VAL A 156 -9.00 5.07 0.58
N LEU A 157 -8.50 5.42 -0.61
CA LEU A 157 -7.90 6.73 -0.86
C LEU A 157 -8.93 7.85 -0.74
N ASP A 158 -10.11 7.68 -1.34
CA ASP A 158 -11.22 8.63 -1.26
C ASP A 158 -11.64 8.90 0.18
N LEU A 159 -11.88 7.83 0.95
CA LEU A 159 -12.18 7.98 2.37
C LEU A 159 -11.03 8.66 3.14
N ALA A 160 -9.77 8.38 2.80
CA ALA A 160 -8.63 8.93 3.51
C ALA A 160 -8.48 10.43 3.28
N VAL A 161 -8.64 10.86 2.04
CA VAL A 161 -8.63 12.28 1.66
C VAL A 161 -9.71 13.07 2.41
N GLN A 162 -10.86 12.47 2.66
CA GLN A 162 -11.95 13.10 3.41
C GLN A 162 -11.75 13.08 4.94
N SER A 163 -10.99 12.10 5.45
CA SER A 163 -10.90 11.84 6.90
C SER A 163 -9.64 12.41 7.56
N TYR A 164 -8.58 12.67 6.81
CA TYR A 164 -7.28 13.10 7.34
C TYR A 164 -6.95 14.53 6.97
N THR A 165 -6.20 15.21 7.84
CA THR A 165 -5.52 16.45 7.47
C THR A 165 -4.39 16.17 6.47
N ASN A 166 -3.93 17.19 5.75
CA ASN A 166 -2.84 17.03 4.77
C ASN A 166 -1.56 16.43 5.41
N ASP A 167 -1.20 16.84 6.63
CA ASP A 167 -0.01 16.35 7.33
C ASP A 167 -0.14 14.87 7.74
N GLU A 168 -1.32 14.49 8.26
CA GLU A 168 -1.59 13.11 8.65
C GLU A 168 -1.65 12.18 7.43
N LEU A 169 -2.24 12.67 6.33
CA LEU A 169 -2.29 11.93 5.09
C LEU A 169 -0.89 11.81 4.46
N ASP A 170 -0.03 12.83 4.58
CA ASP A 170 1.36 12.75 4.13
C ASP A 170 2.17 11.70 4.91
N TYR A 171 1.82 11.50 6.19
CA TYR A 171 2.42 10.47 7.01
C TYR A 171 1.91 9.06 6.66
N HIS A 172 0.59 8.87 6.50
CA HIS A 172 -0.04 7.55 6.36
C HIS A 172 -0.31 7.10 4.92
N GLY A 173 -0.51 8.03 3.99
CA GLY A 173 -0.90 7.80 2.59
C GLY A 173 0.18 7.26 1.65
N PRO A 174 1.51 7.49 1.84
CA PRO A 174 2.52 7.07 0.87
C PRO A 174 2.49 5.58 0.46
N PRO A 175 2.27 4.61 1.36
CA PRO A 175 2.12 3.20 0.98
C PRO A 175 0.96 2.98 0.00
N LEU A 176 -0.18 3.65 0.20
CA LEU A 176 -1.35 3.50 -0.67
C LEU A 176 -1.06 4.01 -2.09
N ILE A 177 -0.48 5.20 -2.20
CA ILE A 177 -0.11 5.78 -3.51
C ILE A 177 0.91 4.90 -4.23
N ARG A 178 1.92 4.36 -3.52
CA ARG A 178 2.88 3.42 -4.10
C ARG A 178 2.21 2.16 -4.64
N LEU A 179 1.20 1.64 -3.95
CA LEU A 179 0.49 0.46 -4.40
C LEU A 179 -0.37 0.74 -5.65
N LEU A 180 -0.99 1.92 -5.74
CA LEU A 180 -1.70 2.38 -6.96
C LEU A 180 -0.75 2.54 -8.15
N LYS A 181 0.46 3.08 -7.92
CA LYS A 181 1.53 3.17 -8.93
C LYS A 181 1.98 1.82 -9.47
N VAL A 182 1.92 0.79 -8.63
CA VAL A 182 2.20 -0.58 -9.08
C VAL A 182 1.03 -1.13 -9.88
N ALA A 183 -0.20 -0.91 -9.41
CA ALA A 183 -1.41 -1.47 -10.01
C ALA A 183 -1.59 -1.05 -11.48
N GLN A 184 -1.12 0.14 -11.86
CA GLN A 184 -1.12 0.56 -13.27
C GLN A 184 -0.14 -0.21 -14.17
N ILE A 185 0.90 -0.85 -13.64
CA ILE A 185 1.92 -1.54 -14.44
C ILE A 185 1.39 -2.91 -14.91
N VAL A 186 0.49 -3.53 -14.14
CA VAL A 186 0.01 -4.90 -14.38
C VAL A 186 -1.45 -5.07 -13.98
N PRO A 187 -2.36 -5.54 -14.86
CA PRO A 187 -2.31 -5.66 -16.32
C PRO A 187 -2.84 -4.38 -17.03
N LEU A 188 -2.65 -4.27 -18.35
CA LEU A 188 -3.05 -3.12 -19.19
C LEU A 188 -4.47 -2.57 -18.92
N HIS A 189 -5.43 -3.42 -18.58
CA HIS A 189 -6.80 -3.01 -18.26
C HIS A 189 -6.92 -2.24 -16.92
N ALA A 190 -6.07 -2.56 -15.94
CA ALA A 190 -6.05 -1.86 -14.65
C ALA A 190 -5.60 -0.40 -14.81
N ARG A 191 -4.71 -0.13 -15.76
CA ARG A 191 -4.27 1.23 -16.07
C ARG A 191 -5.38 2.09 -16.65
N ALA A 192 -6.10 1.60 -17.65
CA ALA A 192 -7.26 2.31 -18.22
C ALA A 192 -8.35 2.55 -17.17
N HIS A 193 -8.55 1.56 -16.28
CA HIS A 193 -9.48 1.69 -15.16
C HIS A 193 -9.04 2.77 -14.16
N LEU A 194 -7.76 2.78 -13.77
CA LEU A 194 -7.19 3.81 -12.91
C LEU A 194 -7.20 5.20 -13.55
N GLN A 195 -6.96 5.31 -14.85
CA GLN A 195 -7.10 6.55 -15.59
C GLN A 195 -8.51 7.13 -15.44
N ASN A 196 -9.54 6.30 -15.62
CA ASN A 196 -10.93 6.73 -15.46
C ASN A 196 -11.30 7.13 -14.03
N LEU A 197 -10.63 6.58 -13.02
CA LEU A 197 -10.93 6.84 -11.60
C LEU A 197 -10.14 8.02 -11.00
N LEU A 198 -8.91 8.26 -11.47
CA LEU A 198 -7.98 9.20 -10.84
C LEU A 198 -7.63 10.42 -11.70
N LEU A 199 -7.70 10.32 -13.04
CA LEU A 199 -7.42 11.49 -13.87
C LEU A 199 -8.56 12.51 -13.75
N PRO A 200 -8.25 13.81 -13.60
CA PRO A 200 -9.26 14.85 -13.58
C PRO A 200 -10.11 14.84 -14.86
N THR A 201 -11.42 15.01 -14.70
CA THR A 201 -12.32 15.21 -15.83
C THR A 201 -12.18 16.62 -16.40
N ASP A 202 -12.69 16.86 -17.61
CA ASP A 202 -12.71 18.19 -18.21
C ASP A 202 -13.37 19.24 -17.28
N GLN A 203 -14.43 18.85 -16.56
CA GLN A 203 -15.12 19.70 -15.59
C GLN A 203 -14.27 20.00 -14.35
N ASP A 204 -13.55 19.00 -13.80
CA ASP A 204 -12.65 19.20 -12.66
C ASP A 204 -11.53 20.22 -12.96
N ARG A 205 -11.17 20.40 -14.25
CA ARG A 205 -10.15 21.36 -14.71
C ARG A 205 -10.69 22.77 -14.92
N GLU A 206 -11.99 22.91 -15.19
CA GLU A 206 -12.66 24.20 -15.42
C GLU A 206 -13.15 24.84 -14.12
N ASP A 207 -13.35 24.04 -13.07
CA ASP A 207 -13.70 24.55 -11.76
C ASP A 207 -12.58 25.40 -11.14
N ILE A 208 -12.99 26.43 -10.39
CA ILE A 208 -12.06 27.32 -9.70
C ILE A 208 -11.23 26.47 -8.73
N LEU A 209 -9.90 26.60 -8.81
CA LEU A 209 -8.93 25.82 -8.04
C LEU A 209 -9.40 25.58 -6.60
N GLY A 210 -9.73 24.32 -6.28
CA GLY A 210 -10.05 23.87 -4.93
C GLY A 210 -11.51 24.05 -4.47
N THR A 211 -12.47 24.27 -5.39
CA THR A 211 -13.91 24.30 -5.04
C THR A 211 -14.66 22.98 -5.28
N GLY A 212 -14.04 22.01 -5.96
CA GLY A 212 -14.63 20.70 -6.20
C GLY A 212 -14.40 19.70 -5.07
N ASP A 213 -15.36 18.81 -4.85
CA ASP A 213 -15.32 17.76 -3.82
C ASP A 213 -14.89 16.39 -4.39
N SER A 214 -14.49 16.32 -5.67
CA SER A 214 -14.06 15.08 -6.31
C SER A 214 -12.70 14.60 -5.79
N LEU A 215 -12.46 13.28 -5.88
CA LEU A 215 -11.19 12.66 -5.50
C LEU A 215 -10.03 13.28 -6.29
N SER A 216 -10.21 13.45 -7.60
CA SER A 216 -9.25 14.09 -8.50
C SER A 216 -8.90 15.49 -8.02
N VAL A 217 -9.88 16.35 -7.71
CA VAL A 217 -9.63 17.72 -7.19
C VAL A 217 -8.86 17.68 -5.86
N SER A 218 -9.16 16.72 -4.99
CA SER A 218 -8.44 16.59 -3.73
C SER A 218 -7.01 16.07 -3.89
N GLU A 219 -6.76 15.14 -4.81
CA GLU A 219 -5.41 14.72 -5.20
C GLU A 219 -4.60 15.90 -5.76
N LEU A 220 -5.22 16.74 -6.60
CA LEU A 220 -4.59 17.95 -7.12
C LEU A 220 -4.26 18.97 -6.03
N ARG A 221 -5.12 19.11 -5.02
CA ARG A 221 -4.82 19.95 -3.84
C ARG A 221 -3.63 19.41 -3.05
N LEU A 222 -3.57 18.10 -2.86
CA LEU A 222 -2.44 17.45 -2.18
C LEU A 222 -1.14 17.56 -2.99
N SER A 223 -1.22 17.52 -4.32
CA SER A 223 -0.05 17.66 -5.19
C SER A 223 0.58 19.06 -5.20
N VAL A 224 -0.13 20.06 -4.69
CA VAL A 224 0.38 21.44 -4.53
C VAL A 224 0.46 21.89 -3.08
N SER A 225 0.05 21.05 -2.14
CA SER A 225 0.07 21.35 -0.70
C SER A 225 1.51 21.42 -0.18
N ILE A 226 1.85 22.54 0.46
CA ILE A 226 3.14 22.72 1.16
C ILE A 226 3.23 21.81 2.39
N ALA A 227 2.08 21.43 2.96
CA ALA A 227 2.00 20.59 4.15
C ALA A 227 2.23 19.08 3.86
N ALA A 228 2.25 18.68 2.58
CA ALA A 228 2.29 17.28 2.18
C ALA A 228 3.54 16.96 1.33
N ASP A 229 4.73 17.03 1.93
CA ASP A 229 6.02 16.90 1.23
C ASP A 229 6.15 15.60 0.41
N ARG A 230 5.72 14.46 0.95
CA ARG A 230 5.85 13.17 0.27
C ARG A 230 4.79 13.00 -0.81
N LEU A 231 3.54 13.33 -0.52
CA LEU A 231 2.42 13.20 -1.46
C LEU A 231 2.53 14.20 -2.61
N ARG A 232 3.09 15.38 -2.36
CA ARG A 232 3.43 16.38 -3.38
C ARG A 232 4.35 15.84 -4.47
N VAL A 233 5.13 14.79 -4.18
CA VAL A 233 5.97 14.11 -5.18
C VAL A 233 5.30 12.84 -5.70
N LEU A 234 4.69 12.05 -4.81
CA LEU A 234 4.15 10.74 -5.17
C LEU A 234 2.89 10.83 -6.05
N ILE A 235 2.01 11.81 -5.80
CA ILE A 235 0.77 11.98 -6.57
C ILE A 235 1.07 12.43 -8.01
N PRO A 236 1.85 13.52 -8.27
CA PRO A 236 2.25 13.86 -9.63
C PRO A 236 2.98 12.72 -10.36
N ALA A 237 3.81 11.95 -9.64
CA ALA A 237 4.49 10.81 -10.24
C ALA A 237 3.51 9.70 -10.66
N LEU A 238 2.46 9.44 -9.88
CA LEU A 238 1.38 8.53 -10.27
C LEU A 238 0.63 9.07 -11.50
N LEU A 239 0.21 10.33 -11.48
CA LEU A 239 -0.51 10.96 -12.58
C LEU A 239 0.33 11.00 -13.88
N PHE A 240 1.64 11.21 -13.76
CA PHE A 240 2.56 11.17 -14.91
C PHE A 240 2.65 9.79 -15.54
N GLU A 241 2.76 8.75 -14.72
CA GLU A 241 2.78 7.38 -15.21
C GLU A 241 1.41 6.97 -15.80
N LEU A 242 0.30 7.47 -15.26
CA LEU A 242 -1.03 7.31 -15.86
C LEU A 242 -1.17 8.07 -17.19
N SER A 243 -0.44 9.18 -17.38
CA SER A 243 -0.39 9.95 -18.63
C SER A 243 0.75 9.50 -19.57
N ASP A 244 0.99 8.20 -19.68
CA ASP A 244 1.99 7.59 -20.58
C ASP A 244 3.44 8.05 -20.38
N ASN A 245 3.78 8.62 -19.21
CA ASN A 245 5.05 9.29 -18.99
C ASN A 245 5.33 10.38 -20.04
N ASP A 246 4.27 10.96 -20.60
CA ASP A 246 4.32 12.02 -21.59
C ASP A 246 3.98 13.35 -20.90
N PRO A 247 4.92 14.32 -20.87
CA PRO A 247 4.69 15.62 -20.25
C PRO A 247 3.52 16.39 -20.85
N GLN A 248 3.28 16.28 -22.16
CA GLN A 248 2.18 16.94 -22.84
C GLN A 248 0.84 16.32 -22.44
N LEU A 249 0.75 14.99 -22.40
CA LEU A 249 -0.46 14.31 -21.92
C LEU A 249 -0.71 14.60 -20.44
N LEU A 250 0.33 14.68 -19.62
CA LEU A 250 0.18 15.08 -18.22
C LEU A 250 -0.37 16.50 -18.11
N MET A 251 0.19 17.48 -18.84
CA MET A 251 -0.32 18.85 -18.85
C MET A 251 -1.75 18.93 -19.37
N GLN A 252 -2.12 18.11 -20.35
CA GLN A 252 -3.47 18.03 -20.88
C GLN A 252 -4.44 17.46 -19.84
N ASN A 253 -4.12 16.32 -19.23
CA ASN A 253 -5.00 15.61 -18.30
C ASN A 253 -5.15 16.33 -16.95
N VAL A 254 -4.07 16.97 -16.48
CA VAL A 254 -4.02 17.54 -15.12
C VAL A 254 -4.08 19.06 -15.10
N GLY A 255 -3.60 19.72 -16.15
CA GLY A 255 -3.48 21.18 -16.22
C GLY A 255 -2.08 21.68 -15.83
N TYR A 256 -1.57 22.61 -16.62
CA TYR A 256 -0.19 23.14 -16.51
C TYR A 256 0.16 23.67 -15.10
N GLY A 257 -0.77 24.40 -14.46
CA GLY A 257 -0.53 25.03 -13.16
C GLY A 257 -0.17 24.03 -12.06
N TYR A 258 -0.78 22.84 -12.08
CA TYR A 258 -0.57 21.81 -11.07
C TYR A 258 0.73 21.01 -11.27
N VAL A 259 1.16 20.81 -12.52
CA VAL A 259 2.28 19.91 -12.85
C VAL A 259 3.58 20.63 -13.18
N SER A 260 3.55 21.94 -13.42
CA SER A 260 4.73 22.74 -13.78
C SER A 260 5.90 22.56 -12.80
N GLY A 261 5.63 22.60 -11.50
CA GLY A 261 6.65 22.39 -10.46
C GLY A 261 7.24 20.98 -10.47
N PHE A 262 6.42 19.96 -10.72
CA PHE A 262 6.88 18.57 -10.83
C PHE A 262 7.71 18.35 -12.11
N LEU A 263 7.25 18.86 -13.25
CA LEU A 263 7.95 18.77 -14.53
C LEU A 263 9.30 19.49 -14.51
N GLN A 264 9.39 20.61 -13.79
CA GLN A 264 10.65 21.32 -13.58
C GLN A 264 11.64 20.47 -12.78
N VAL A 265 11.18 19.76 -11.74
CA VAL A 265 12.01 18.82 -10.97
C VAL A 265 12.48 17.64 -11.83
N LEU A 266 11.65 17.16 -12.76
CA LEU A 266 12.01 16.13 -13.72
C LEU A 266 12.97 16.59 -14.82
N GLY A 267 13.31 17.89 -14.88
CA GLY A 267 14.21 18.45 -15.90
C GLY A 267 13.59 18.49 -17.31
N VAL A 268 12.26 18.40 -17.42
CA VAL A 268 11.56 18.49 -18.71
C VAL A 268 11.47 19.96 -19.12
N PRO A 269 11.97 20.35 -20.31
CA PRO A 269 11.83 21.71 -20.80
C PRO A 269 10.35 22.02 -21.04
N LEU A 270 9.83 23.01 -20.31
CA LEU A 270 8.46 23.49 -20.43
C LEU A 270 8.33 24.26 -21.75
N THR A 271 7.98 23.58 -22.84
CA THR A 271 7.63 24.28 -24.08
C THR A 271 6.24 24.87 -23.89
N SER A 272 6.20 26.16 -23.57
CA SER A 272 4.99 26.98 -23.64
C SER A 272 4.42 26.88 -25.05
N SER A 273 3.27 26.24 -25.21
CA SER A 273 2.49 26.41 -26.44
C SER A 273 1.86 27.81 -26.34
N ALA A 274 2.20 28.66 -27.32
CA ALA A 274 1.72 30.03 -27.47
C ALA A 274 0.22 30.08 -27.80
#